data_AF-A0A9P0KC34-F1
#
_entry.id   AF-A0A9P0KC34-F1
#
_cell.length_a   1.000
_cell.length_b   1.000
_cell.length_c   1.000
_cell.angle_alpha   90.00
_cell.angle_beta   90.00
_cell.angle_gamma   90.00
#
_symmetry.space_group_name_H-M   'P 1'
#
loop_
_entity.id
_entity.type
_entity.pdbx_description
1 polymer ?
#
loop_
_entity_poly.entity_id
_entity_poly.type
_entity_poly.pdbx_seq_one_letter_code
_entity_poly.pdbx_strand_id
1 'polypeptide(L)'
;MGLVGRLFGRSFRKSVAQDTNVREQLDDMEDYRPMFTYWVTTVQILVLFISIVCYGFGPFGIDMQTRSGQVLVTSLSLQQVDYMEPANFWFGPRANDLIHLGAKFAPCMRVDTKIKKEIDKIQAKERETACCIRNDDSGCVQSSQADCSKTISTWKKWTMGDAGPGGRISGSVCGLDPKFCDAPASVHPYEWPDDITKWPICRKTNTQFSIQNRPKDKLAEHMVCEVIGHPCCIGIHGQCKITTKEYCDFVRGTFHEEASLCSQVSCLNDVCGMIPFYFPNVPDQFYRLWTSLFLHAGILQLMITVLIQYFLMRDLEKLTGSVRIGIIYIGSGVGPAGSQFGLLACLIVEVLNAWPMLKHPNQALCKLLSITLVLFFLGLLPWVDNYAHLFGFIFGFLLSYAFLPFISFGHYDRHKKIFLIWVCLASAWILFICLVLLFYIIPVYDCKICSYFNCLPLTRDFCASQNINFKREEPIV
;
A
#
# COMPACT_ATOMS: atom_id res chain seq x y z
N MET A 1 10.14 -1.07 39.72
CA MET A 1 8.96 -0.42 39.11
C MET A 1 9.40 0.83 38.35
N GLY A 2 9.27 0.82 37.01
CA GLY A 2 9.65 1.94 36.14
C GLY A 2 8.77 3.19 36.29
N LEU A 3 8.96 4.15 35.39
CA LEU A 3 8.30 5.46 35.38
C LEU A 3 6.77 5.31 35.24
N VAL A 4 6.34 4.31 34.47
CA VAL A 4 4.94 3.90 34.31
C VAL A 4 4.33 3.45 35.64
N GLY A 5 5.05 2.68 36.46
CA GLY A 5 4.56 2.23 37.77
C GLY A 5 4.20 3.40 38.71
N ARG A 6 5.02 4.47 38.68
CA ARG A 6 4.74 5.72 39.41
C ARG A 6 3.58 6.50 38.81
N LEU A 7 3.51 6.63 37.48
CA LEU A 7 2.46 7.38 36.79
C LEU A 7 1.06 6.76 37.00
N PHE A 8 0.99 5.42 37.03
CA PHE A 8 -0.26 4.69 37.21
C PHE A 8 -0.65 4.46 38.67
N GLY A 9 0.19 4.85 39.65
CA GLY A 9 -0.08 4.67 41.07
C GLY A 9 -0.11 3.20 41.52
N ARG A 10 0.70 2.35 40.89
CA ARG A 10 0.77 0.92 41.20
C ARG A 10 1.55 0.74 42.52
N SER A 11 0.83 0.63 43.63
CA SER A 11 1.40 0.19 44.92
C SER A 11 0.99 -1.24 45.21
N PHE A 12 1.94 -2.08 45.60
CA PHE A 12 1.63 -3.43 46.11
C PHE A 12 0.92 -3.37 47.47
N ARG A 13 0.12 -4.39 47.78
CA ARG A 13 -0.48 -4.57 49.12
C ARG A 13 0.62 -4.90 50.13
N LYS A 14 0.50 -4.37 51.35
CA LYS A 14 1.47 -4.65 52.43
C LYS A 14 1.61 -6.15 52.76
N SER A 15 0.53 -6.92 52.61
CA SER A 15 0.51 -8.37 52.85
C SER A 15 1.39 -9.16 51.86
N VAL A 16 1.55 -8.66 50.64
CA VAL A 16 2.35 -9.30 49.58
C VAL A 16 3.84 -9.02 49.79
N ALA A 17 4.18 -7.83 50.30
CA ALA A 17 5.54 -7.48 50.66
C ALA A 17 6.08 -8.29 51.87
N GLN A 18 5.20 -9.00 52.59
CA GLN A 18 5.53 -9.82 53.75
C GLN A 18 5.61 -11.32 53.42
N ASP A 19 5.14 -11.77 52.25
CA ASP A 19 5.24 -13.17 51.81
C ASP A 19 6.62 -13.43 51.22
N THR A 20 7.42 -14.27 51.87
CA THR A 20 8.82 -14.53 51.52
C THR A 20 8.96 -15.23 50.17
N ASN A 21 8.04 -16.13 49.82
CA ASN A 21 8.10 -16.89 48.56
C ASN A 21 7.80 -15.99 47.35
N VAL A 22 6.87 -15.05 47.52
CA VAL A 22 6.54 -14.05 46.49
C VAL A 22 7.67 -13.03 46.36
N ARG A 23 8.28 -12.64 47.48
CA ARG A 23 9.38 -11.69 47.49
C ARG A 23 10.63 -12.25 46.82
N GLU A 24 11.00 -13.51 47.10
CA GLU A 24 12.09 -14.20 46.41
C GLU A 24 11.83 -14.28 44.90
N GLN A 25 10.61 -14.60 44.47
CA GLN A 25 10.25 -14.63 43.04
C GLN A 25 10.31 -13.24 42.37
N LEU A 26 10.02 -12.16 43.10
CA LEU A 26 10.13 -10.79 42.59
C LEU A 26 11.58 -10.30 42.56
N ASP A 27 12.40 -10.70 43.53
CA ASP A 27 13.82 -10.34 43.62
C ASP A 27 14.66 -11.14 42.59
N ASP A 28 14.20 -12.33 42.16
CA ASP A 28 14.81 -13.15 41.10
C ASP A 28 14.43 -12.69 39.67
N MET A 29 13.53 -11.72 39.52
CA MET A 29 13.23 -11.13 38.21
C MET A 29 14.38 -10.22 37.76
N GLU A 30 15.23 -10.73 36.87
CA GLU A 30 16.30 -9.95 36.25
C GLU A 30 15.77 -8.73 35.47
N ASP A 31 16.33 -7.54 35.73
CA ASP A 31 16.08 -6.35 34.91
C ASP A 31 16.75 -6.50 33.53
N TYR A 32 15.96 -6.78 32.50
CA TYR A 32 16.47 -6.92 31.12
C TYR A 32 16.84 -5.56 30.51
N ARG A 33 17.83 -5.55 29.60
CA ARG A 33 18.13 -4.36 28.79
C ARG A 33 17.13 -4.24 27.63
N PRO A 34 16.53 -3.05 27.38
CA PRO A 34 15.47 -2.90 26.38
C PRO A 34 16.00 -2.78 24.94
N MET A 35 16.70 -3.81 24.47
CA MET A 35 17.35 -3.83 23.15
C MET A 35 16.35 -3.80 21.99
N PHE A 36 15.23 -4.51 22.09
CA PHE A 36 14.24 -4.60 21.03
C PHE A 36 13.52 -3.26 20.84
N THR A 37 13.17 -2.57 21.93
CA THR A 37 12.58 -1.22 21.88
C THR A 37 13.50 -0.24 21.18
N TYR A 38 14.80 -0.23 21.53
CA TYR A 38 15.76 0.68 20.87
C TYR A 38 15.97 0.33 19.40
N TRP A 39 16.02 -0.96 19.07
CA TRP A 39 16.13 -1.39 17.68
C TRP A 39 14.93 -0.96 16.84
N VAL A 40 13.70 -1.28 17.27
CA VAL A 40 12.49 -0.99 16.48
C VAL A 40 12.27 0.52 16.33
N THR A 41 12.46 1.29 17.40
CA THR A 41 12.34 2.76 17.38
C THR A 41 13.36 3.38 16.41
N THR A 42 14.62 2.93 16.45
CA THR A 42 15.67 3.42 15.56
C THR A 42 15.35 3.11 14.10
N VAL A 43 14.93 1.89 13.80
CA VAL A 43 14.55 1.50 12.43
C VAL A 43 13.37 2.35 11.94
N GLN A 44 12.34 2.56 12.76
CA GLN A 44 11.18 3.38 12.39
C GLN A 44 11.55 4.84 12.12
N ILE A 45 12.44 5.43 12.92
CA ILE A 45 12.96 6.79 12.73
C ILE A 45 13.76 6.86 11.42
N LEU A 46 14.68 5.92 11.19
CA LEU A 46 15.49 5.89 9.97
C LEU A 46 14.65 5.70 8.72
N VAL A 47 13.67 4.80 8.75
CA VAL A 47 12.76 4.56 7.62
C VAL A 47 12.02 5.84 7.27
N LEU A 48 11.36 6.50 8.23
CA LEU A 48 10.64 7.75 7.92
C LEU A 48 11.58 8.85 7.44
N PHE A 49 12.77 8.98 8.04
CA PHE A 49 13.75 9.97 7.62
C PHE A 49 14.17 9.76 6.16
N ILE A 50 14.52 8.52 5.78
CA ILE A 50 14.89 8.16 4.41
C ILE A 50 13.70 8.40 3.46
N SER A 51 12.48 8.02 3.85
CA SER A 51 11.28 8.25 3.03
C SER A 51 11.08 9.72 2.70
N ILE A 52 11.26 10.61 3.68
CA ILE A 52 11.12 12.06 3.48
C ILE A 52 12.26 12.60 2.61
N VAL A 53 13.50 12.13 2.81
CA VAL A 53 14.65 12.59 2.01
C VAL A 53 14.52 12.17 0.54
N CYS A 54 14.03 10.97 0.27
CA CYS A 54 13.92 10.44 -1.10
C CYS A 54 12.66 10.92 -1.83
N TYR A 55 11.50 10.98 -1.17
CA TYR A 55 10.20 11.25 -1.81
C TYR A 55 9.63 12.64 -1.49
N GLY A 56 10.18 13.33 -0.50
CA GLY A 56 9.70 14.64 -0.04
C GLY A 56 8.41 14.58 0.76
N PHE A 57 7.83 15.75 1.01
CA PHE A 57 6.56 15.89 1.71
C PHE A 57 5.38 15.92 0.74
N GLY A 58 4.31 15.22 1.12
CA GLY A 58 3.00 15.40 0.51
C GLY A 58 2.37 16.75 0.89
N PRO A 59 1.29 17.14 0.19
CA PRO A 59 0.51 18.32 0.55
C PRO A 59 0.02 18.24 2.01
N PHE A 60 0.27 19.28 2.81
CA PHE A 60 -0.19 19.34 4.20
C PHE A 60 -1.62 19.89 4.26
N GLY A 61 -2.50 19.18 4.97
CA GLY A 61 -3.91 19.54 5.08
C GLY A 61 -4.78 18.35 5.47
N ILE A 62 -6.07 18.63 5.62
CA ILE A 62 -7.09 17.65 6.01
C ILE A 62 -7.98 17.27 4.82
N ASP A 63 -8.30 18.25 3.97
CA ASP A 63 -9.13 18.06 2.79
C ASP A 63 -8.28 17.83 1.53
N MET A 64 -8.94 17.49 0.42
CA MET A 64 -8.31 17.32 -0.88
C MET A 64 -7.70 18.63 -1.39
N GLN A 65 -6.44 18.59 -1.80
CA GLN A 65 -5.78 19.73 -2.40
C GLN A 65 -5.88 19.64 -3.92
N THR A 66 -6.33 20.73 -4.56
CA THR A 66 -6.33 20.83 -6.03
C THR A 66 -4.98 21.36 -6.51
N ARG A 67 -4.40 20.69 -7.50
CA ARG A 67 -3.26 21.18 -8.28
C ARG A 67 -3.73 21.51 -9.70
N SER A 68 -3.37 22.69 -10.16
CA SER A 68 -3.74 23.24 -11.47
C SER A 68 -2.48 23.68 -12.19
N GLY A 69 -2.35 23.32 -13.46
CA GLY A 69 -1.21 23.68 -14.31
C GLY A 69 -1.59 23.65 -15.78
N GLN A 70 -0.93 24.47 -16.59
CA GLN A 70 -1.00 24.35 -18.04
C GLN A 70 0.03 23.31 -18.48
N VAL A 71 -0.43 22.27 -19.14
CA VAL A 71 0.42 21.18 -19.64
C VAL A 71 0.11 20.92 -21.10
N LEU A 72 1.13 20.56 -21.87
CA LEU A 72 0.96 20.13 -23.24
C LEU A 72 0.31 18.75 -23.26
N VAL A 73 -0.89 18.64 -23.82
CA VAL A 73 -1.58 17.35 -23.98
C VAL A 73 -1.28 16.72 -25.35
N THR A 74 -1.79 15.51 -25.59
CA THR A 74 -1.60 14.76 -26.85
C THR A 74 -2.13 15.47 -28.10
N SER A 75 -2.99 16.47 -27.95
CA SER A 75 -3.43 17.33 -29.06
C SER A 75 -2.42 18.43 -29.45
N LEU A 76 -1.27 18.48 -28.78
CA LEU A 76 -0.26 19.55 -28.88
C LEU A 76 -0.80 20.95 -28.58
N SER A 77 -1.85 21.01 -27.74
CA SER A 77 -2.36 22.25 -27.17
C SER A 77 -2.04 22.32 -25.69
N LEU A 78 -1.75 23.53 -25.19
CA LEU A 78 -1.64 23.77 -23.76
C LEU A 78 -3.04 23.76 -23.15
N GLN A 79 -3.30 22.80 -22.28
CA GLN A 79 -4.57 22.70 -21.57
C GLN A 79 -4.35 22.82 -20.07
N GLN A 80 -5.31 23.47 -19.40
CA GLN A 80 -5.31 23.52 -17.95
C GLN A 80 -5.81 22.18 -17.41
N VAL A 81 -4.92 21.44 -16.75
CA VAL A 81 -5.24 20.18 -16.09
C VAL A 81 -5.35 20.43 -14.59
N ASP A 82 -6.48 20.00 -14.04
CA ASP A 82 -6.79 20.10 -12.63
C ASP A 82 -6.97 18.69 -12.04
N TYR A 83 -6.08 18.30 -11.13
CA TYR A 83 -6.20 17.06 -10.39
C TYR A 83 -6.26 17.32 -8.88
N MET A 84 -6.92 16.41 -8.16
CA MET A 84 -7.10 16.46 -6.72
C MET A 84 -6.30 15.32 -6.08
N GLU A 85 -5.45 15.67 -5.12
CA GLU A 85 -4.69 14.72 -4.31
C GLU A 85 -5.07 14.85 -2.82
N PRO A 86 -5.13 13.75 -2.07
CA PRO A 86 -5.38 13.78 -0.64
C PRO A 86 -4.21 14.43 0.10
N ALA A 87 -4.53 15.31 1.03
CA ALA A 87 -3.53 15.90 1.91
C ALA A 87 -3.11 14.92 3.02
N ASN A 88 -1.85 15.02 3.43
CA ASN A 88 -1.28 14.27 4.54
C ASN A 88 -1.15 15.15 5.77
N PHE A 89 -2.16 15.11 6.65
CA PHE A 89 -2.14 15.86 7.90
C PHE A 89 -1.09 15.36 8.91
N TRP A 90 -0.56 14.15 8.75
CA TRP A 90 0.49 13.59 9.62
C TRP A 90 1.88 14.17 9.36
N PHE A 91 2.01 15.07 8.37
CA PHE A 91 3.24 15.68 7.92
C PHE A 91 4.27 14.63 7.48
N GLY A 92 4.05 14.06 6.29
CA GLY A 92 4.87 12.99 5.71
C GLY A 92 4.73 12.87 4.19
N PRO A 93 5.25 11.79 3.58
CA PRO A 93 5.17 11.53 2.14
C PRO A 93 3.73 11.33 1.63
N ARG A 94 3.53 11.20 0.32
CA ARG A 94 2.21 10.91 -0.26
C ARG A 94 1.85 9.44 -0.04
N ALA A 95 0.56 9.12 -0.18
CA ALA A 95 0.07 7.75 -0.03
C ALA A 95 0.72 6.80 -1.04
N ASN A 96 0.86 7.26 -2.28
CA ASN A 96 1.53 6.50 -3.33
C ASN A 96 2.99 6.18 -2.98
N ASP A 97 3.72 7.14 -2.42
CA ASP A 97 5.12 6.96 -2.02
C ASP A 97 5.25 5.93 -0.87
N LEU A 98 4.35 5.99 0.12
CA LEU A 98 4.32 5.00 1.21
C LEU A 98 3.95 3.60 0.70
N ILE A 99 3.01 3.49 -0.23
CA ILE A 99 2.66 2.22 -0.88
C ILE A 99 3.88 1.69 -1.65
N HIS A 100 4.58 2.54 -2.40
CA HIS A 100 5.78 2.16 -3.13
C HIS A 100 6.90 1.65 -2.19
N LEU A 101 6.96 2.17 -0.96
CA LEU A 101 7.91 1.76 0.09
C LEU A 101 7.49 0.50 0.88
N GLY A 102 6.39 -0.15 0.50
CA GLY A 102 5.94 -1.37 1.16
C GLY A 102 4.90 -1.17 2.26
N ALA A 103 4.17 -0.05 2.26
CA ALA A 103 3.02 0.11 3.16
C ALA A 103 1.95 -0.95 2.86
N LYS A 104 1.11 -1.24 3.86
CA LYS A 104 0.03 -2.21 3.69
C LYS A 104 -0.97 -1.71 2.64
N PHE A 105 -1.07 -2.42 1.52
CA PHE A 105 -2.04 -2.14 0.46
C PHE A 105 -2.54 -3.45 -0.15
N ALA A 106 -3.83 -3.74 0.02
CA ALA A 106 -4.41 -5.04 -0.36
C ALA A 106 -4.23 -5.38 -1.85
N PRO A 107 -4.41 -4.43 -2.80
CA PRO A 107 -4.16 -4.69 -4.22
C PRO A 107 -2.76 -5.18 -4.58
N CYS A 108 -1.73 -4.88 -3.77
CA CYS A 108 -0.37 -5.39 -4.01
C CYS A 108 -0.15 -6.81 -3.47
N MET A 109 -1.00 -7.29 -2.56
CA MET A 109 -0.87 -8.59 -1.88
C MET A 109 -1.81 -9.66 -2.45
N ARG A 110 -2.86 -9.23 -3.17
CA ARG A 110 -3.83 -10.11 -3.81
C ARG A 110 -4.54 -9.38 -4.96
N VAL A 111 -5.07 -10.16 -5.91
CA VAL A 111 -5.89 -9.63 -7.00
C VAL A 111 -7.16 -8.98 -6.44
N ASP A 112 -7.40 -7.72 -6.81
CA ASP A 112 -8.62 -6.99 -6.51
C ASP A 112 -9.58 -7.06 -7.71
N THR A 113 -10.83 -7.46 -7.46
CA THR A 113 -11.83 -7.67 -8.51
C THR A 113 -12.32 -6.36 -9.14
N LYS A 114 -12.30 -5.24 -8.40
CA LYS A 114 -12.69 -3.92 -8.94
C LYS A 114 -11.61 -3.40 -9.88
N ILE A 115 -10.34 -3.47 -9.45
CA ILE A 115 -9.20 -3.07 -10.29
C ILE A 115 -9.12 -3.94 -11.54
N LYS A 116 -9.25 -5.27 -11.40
CA LYS A 116 -9.24 -6.18 -12.54
C LYS A 116 -10.34 -5.86 -13.57
N LYS A 117 -11.56 -5.58 -13.12
CA LYS A 117 -12.66 -5.19 -14.02
C LYS A 117 -12.38 -3.89 -14.77
N GLU A 118 -11.78 -2.90 -14.10
CA GLU A 118 -11.39 -1.65 -14.77
C GLU A 118 -10.25 -1.87 -15.77
N ILE A 119 -9.27 -2.72 -15.46
CA ILE A 119 -8.21 -3.12 -16.42
C ILE A 119 -8.82 -3.82 -17.64
N ASP A 120 -9.72 -4.79 -17.43
CA ASP A 120 -10.39 -5.52 -18.52
C ASP A 120 -11.18 -4.55 -19.43
N LYS A 121 -11.81 -3.53 -18.84
CA LYS A 121 -12.54 -2.48 -19.55
C LYS A 121 -11.60 -1.55 -20.35
N ILE A 122 -10.47 -1.16 -19.79
CA ILE A 122 -9.44 -0.37 -20.49
C ILE A 122 -8.88 -1.18 -21.66
N GLN A 123 -8.53 -2.46 -21.47
CA GLN A 123 -8.05 -3.32 -22.54
C GLN A 123 -9.09 -3.53 -23.65
N ALA A 124 -10.39 -3.56 -23.32
CA ALA A 124 -11.45 -3.63 -24.33
C ALA A 124 -11.50 -2.36 -25.18
N LYS A 125 -11.35 -1.18 -24.58
CA LYS A 125 -11.25 0.10 -25.30
C LYS A 125 -9.97 0.19 -26.13
N GLU A 126 -8.85 -0.23 -25.56
CA GLU A 126 -7.55 -0.20 -26.21
C GLU A 126 -7.56 -1.02 -27.51
N ARG A 127 -8.20 -2.20 -27.53
CA ARG A 127 -8.41 -3.01 -28.76
C ARG A 127 -9.08 -2.25 -29.90
N GLU A 128 -9.86 -1.22 -29.59
CA GLU A 128 -10.55 -0.42 -30.59
C GLU A 128 -9.74 0.80 -31.08
N THR A 129 -8.64 1.13 -30.40
CA THR A 129 -7.77 2.27 -30.75
C THR A 129 -6.97 2.03 -32.03
N ALA A 130 -6.49 3.10 -32.64
CA ALA A 130 -5.54 3.06 -33.75
C ALA A 130 -4.62 4.28 -33.74
N CYS A 131 -3.62 4.30 -34.62
CA CYS A 131 -2.70 5.42 -34.71
C CYS A 131 -3.37 6.66 -35.32
N CYS A 132 -3.42 7.76 -34.56
CA CYS A 132 -3.85 9.07 -35.04
C CYS A 132 -2.62 9.88 -35.45
N ILE A 133 -2.46 10.08 -36.75
CA ILE A 133 -1.28 10.74 -37.34
C ILE A 133 -1.68 12.16 -37.69
N ARG A 134 -0.90 13.17 -37.27
CA ARG A 134 -1.21 14.57 -37.60
C ARG A 134 -0.77 14.89 -39.04
N ASN A 135 -1.57 15.66 -39.75
CA ASN A 135 -1.36 15.95 -41.17
C ASN A 135 -0.22 16.96 -41.42
N ASP A 136 0.29 17.61 -40.36
CA ASP A 136 1.40 18.57 -40.37
C ASP A 136 2.74 17.95 -39.95
N ASP A 137 2.82 16.61 -39.91
CA ASP A 137 4.00 15.83 -39.47
C ASP A 137 4.47 16.14 -38.03
N SER A 138 3.65 16.78 -37.20
CA SER A 138 4.00 17.14 -35.81
C SER A 138 3.98 15.95 -34.83
N GLY A 139 3.61 14.76 -35.31
CA GLY A 139 3.65 13.52 -34.54
C GLY A 139 2.38 12.68 -34.63
N CYS A 140 2.33 11.63 -33.83
CA CYS A 140 1.21 10.71 -33.75
C CYS A 140 0.98 10.15 -32.36
N VAL A 141 -0.27 9.76 -32.09
CA VAL A 141 -0.69 9.22 -30.79
C VAL A 141 -1.71 8.11 -30.96
N GLN A 142 -1.58 7.06 -30.16
CA GLN A 142 -2.58 5.99 -30.11
C GLN A 142 -3.86 6.52 -29.48
N SER A 143 -4.99 6.47 -30.20
CA SER A 143 -6.26 7.01 -29.71
C SER A 143 -7.48 6.35 -30.35
N SER A 144 -8.65 6.59 -29.76
CA SER A 144 -9.92 6.19 -30.35
C SER A 144 -10.23 7.05 -31.59
N GLN A 145 -11.15 6.58 -32.44
CA GLN A 145 -11.60 7.37 -33.59
C GLN A 145 -12.31 8.67 -33.17
N ALA A 146 -12.91 8.71 -31.97
CA ALA A 146 -13.64 9.87 -31.47
C ALA A 146 -12.68 11.00 -31.03
N ASP A 147 -11.52 10.64 -30.47
CA ASP A 147 -10.55 11.60 -29.95
C ASP A 147 -9.55 12.08 -31.01
N CYS A 148 -9.42 11.33 -32.10
CA CYS A 148 -8.62 11.75 -33.25
C CYS A 148 -9.36 12.83 -34.07
N SER A 149 -8.76 14.00 -34.21
CA SER A 149 -9.39 15.11 -34.94
C SER A 149 -9.55 14.80 -36.43
N LYS A 150 -10.78 14.94 -36.94
CA LYS A 150 -11.12 14.67 -38.34
C LYS A 150 -10.57 15.71 -39.34
N THR A 151 -10.15 16.88 -38.86
CA THR A 151 -9.69 17.99 -39.72
C THR A 151 -8.18 18.09 -39.83
N ILE A 152 -7.46 17.85 -38.73
CA ILE A 152 -5.99 18.04 -38.65
C ILE A 152 -5.22 16.73 -38.54
N SER A 153 -5.92 15.60 -38.43
CA SER A 153 -5.30 14.29 -38.28
C SER A 153 -5.97 13.24 -39.17
N THR A 154 -5.24 12.18 -39.44
CA THR A 154 -5.70 10.98 -40.14
C THR A 154 -5.67 9.81 -39.15
N TRP A 155 -6.84 9.24 -38.87
CA TRP A 155 -6.97 8.06 -38.02
C TRP A 155 -6.78 6.79 -38.84
N LYS A 156 -5.63 6.12 -38.68
CA LYS A 156 -5.22 4.99 -39.51
C LYS A 156 -5.50 3.66 -38.80
N LYS A 157 -6.65 3.05 -39.06
CA LYS A 157 -6.97 1.69 -38.60
C LYS A 157 -6.90 0.68 -39.75
N TRP A 158 -6.40 -0.52 -39.46
CA TRP A 158 -6.41 -1.61 -40.43
C TRP A 158 -7.83 -2.14 -40.62
N THR A 159 -8.16 -2.50 -41.86
CA THR A 159 -9.48 -2.98 -42.23
C THR A 159 -9.35 -4.17 -43.18
N MET A 160 -10.44 -4.88 -43.45
CA MET A 160 -10.42 -6.01 -44.40
C MET A 160 -9.93 -5.61 -45.81
N GLY A 161 -10.11 -4.34 -46.21
CA GLY A 161 -9.64 -3.82 -47.51
C GLY A 161 -8.22 -3.27 -47.50
N ASP A 162 -7.67 -2.98 -46.33
CA ASP A 162 -6.31 -2.47 -46.11
C ASP A 162 -5.75 -3.13 -44.84
N ALA A 163 -5.51 -4.44 -44.95
CA ALA A 163 -5.13 -5.27 -43.83
C ALA A 163 -3.65 -5.08 -43.50
N GLY A 164 -3.33 -5.15 -42.21
CA GLY A 164 -1.95 -5.11 -41.74
C GLY A 164 -1.15 -6.36 -42.13
N PRO A 165 0.13 -6.42 -41.70
CA PRO A 165 0.98 -7.59 -41.91
C PRO A 165 0.29 -8.87 -41.47
N GLY A 166 0.35 -9.92 -42.29
CA GLY A 166 -0.29 -11.20 -42.00
C GLY A 166 -1.83 -11.17 -41.96
N GLY A 167 -2.47 -10.16 -42.57
CA GLY A 167 -3.93 -10.06 -42.65
C GLY A 167 -4.60 -9.53 -41.37
N ARG A 168 -3.84 -8.92 -40.47
CA ARG A 168 -4.33 -8.40 -39.17
C ARG A 168 -5.24 -7.19 -39.35
N ILE A 169 -6.25 -7.06 -38.49
CA ILE A 169 -7.20 -5.92 -38.50
C ILE A 169 -7.24 -5.14 -37.18
N SER A 170 -6.60 -5.64 -36.11
CA SER A 170 -6.65 -4.99 -34.78
C SER A 170 -5.78 -3.74 -34.67
N GLY A 171 -4.79 -3.54 -35.57
CA GLY A 171 -3.92 -2.37 -35.63
C GLY A 171 -4.54 -1.17 -36.37
N SER A 172 -3.82 -0.08 -36.66
CA SER A 172 -2.38 0.14 -36.46
C SER A 172 -2.02 0.66 -35.06
N VAL A 173 -0.76 0.48 -34.63
CA VAL A 173 -0.23 1.04 -33.38
C VAL A 173 0.88 2.03 -33.70
N CYS A 174 0.83 3.24 -33.13
CA CYS A 174 1.86 4.25 -33.38
C CYS A 174 3.25 3.76 -32.93
N GLY A 175 4.23 3.79 -33.83
CA GLY A 175 5.61 3.38 -33.57
C GLY A 175 5.83 1.87 -33.36
N LEU A 176 4.80 1.04 -33.53
CA LEU A 176 4.88 -0.41 -33.31
C LEU A 176 4.19 -1.19 -34.42
N ASP A 177 4.96 -2.08 -35.06
CA ASP A 177 4.44 -2.95 -36.12
C ASP A 177 5.19 -4.30 -36.14
N PRO A 178 4.47 -5.43 -36.15
CA PRO A 178 5.08 -6.76 -36.16
C PRO A 178 6.06 -7.01 -37.31
N LYS A 179 5.87 -6.34 -38.46
CA LYS A 179 6.74 -6.48 -39.65
C LYS A 179 8.09 -5.78 -39.48
N PHE A 180 8.16 -4.76 -38.63
CA PHE A 180 9.34 -3.91 -38.47
C PHE A 180 10.09 -4.15 -37.15
N CYS A 181 9.59 -5.04 -36.29
CA CYS A 181 10.22 -5.40 -35.04
C CYS A 181 11.16 -6.60 -35.17
N ASP A 182 12.44 -6.42 -34.85
CA ASP A 182 13.44 -7.50 -34.85
C ASP A 182 13.44 -8.28 -33.52
N ALA A 183 13.08 -7.64 -32.41
CA ALA A 183 13.15 -8.24 -31.07
C ALA A 183 11.96 -7.83 -30.18
N PRO A 184 10.99 -8.73 -29.92
CA PRO A 184 10.85 -10.09 -30.50
C PRO A 184 10.24 -10.06 -31.91
N ALA A 185 10.86 -10.74 -32.89
CA ALA A 185 10.29 -10.82 -34.23
C ALA A 185 8.98 -11.63 -34.26
N SER A 186 7.98 -11.14 -35.01
CA SER A 186 6.72 -11.86 -35.24
C SER A 186 6.87 -12.85 -36.39
N VAL A 187 7.43 -14.03 -36.12
CA VAL A 187 7.68 -15.09 -37.10
C VAL A 187 7.19 -16.44 -36.57
N HIS A 188 6.72 -17.32 -37.46
CA HIS A 188 6.27 -18.66 -37.10
C HIS A 188 7.37 -19.44 -36.34
N PRO A 189 7.06 -20.11 -35.21
CA PRO A 189 5.74 -20.34 -34.62
C PRO A 189 5.26 -19.28 -33.61
N TYR A 190 6.06 -18.23 -33.37
CA TYR A 190 5.79 -17.18 -32.38
C TYR A 190 5.25 -15.90 -33.04
N GLU A 191 4.20 -16.04 -33.83
CA GLU A 191 3.54 -14.88 -34.46
C GLU A 191 2.73 -14.10 -33.44
N TRP A 192 2.80 -12.77 -33.52
CA TRP A 192 1.99 -11.92 -32.67
C TRP A 192 0.51 -12.08 -33.05
N PRO A 193 -0.41 -12.24 -32.08
CA PRO A 193 -1.82 -12.44 -32.39
C PRO A 193 -2.43 -11.21 -33.07
N ASP A 194 -3.56 -11.39 -33.75
CA ASP A 194 -4.39 -10.26 -34.21
C ASP A 194 -5.21 -9.69 -33.03
N ASP A 195 -4.49 -9.20 -32.02
CA ASP A 195 -5.00 -8.56 -30.81
C ASP A 195 -3.89 -7.66 -30.27
N ILE A 196 -4.00 -6.34 -30.49
CA ILE A 196 -2.96 -5.38 -30.12
C ILE A 196 -2.66 -5.38 -28.62
N THR A 197 -3.62 -5.77 -27.78
CA THR A 197 -3.40 -5.81 -26.32
C THR A 197 -2.40 -6.89 -25.90
N LYS A 198 -2.14 -7.88 -26.76
CA LYS A 198 -1.19 -8.96 -26.51
C LYS A 198 0.16 -8.75 -27.17
N TRP A 199 0.36 -7.61 -27.84
CA TRP A 199 1.61 -7.33 -28.54
C TRP A 199 2.71 -6.99 -27.54
N PRO A 200 3.89 -7.63 -27.65
CA PRO A 200 5.02 -7.34 -26.78
C PRO A 200 5.65 -5.98 -27.11
N ILE A 201 6.46 -5.47 -26.17
CA ILE A 201 7.31 -4.30 -26.39
C ILE A 201 8.38 -4.63 -27.44
N CYS A 202 8.50 -3.80 -28.46
CA CYS A 202 9.57 -3.92 -29.45
C CYS A 202 10.84 -3.24 -28.95
N ARG A 203 11.88 -4.03 -28.63
CA ARG A 203 13.15 -3.51 -28.11
C ARG A 203 14.12 -3.08 -29.21
N LYS A 204 13.97 -3.64 -30.41
CA LYS A 204 14.82 -3.36 -31.56
C LYS A 204 13.98 -3.31 -32.82
N THR A 205 13.98 -2.16 -33.45
CA THR A 205 13.31 -1.91 -34.74
C THR A 205 14.33 -1.95 -35.86
N ASN A 206 13.91 -2.46 -37.02
CA ASN A 206 14.73 -2.47 -38.22
C ASN A 206 14.73 -1.08 -38.88
N THR A 207 15.62 -0.21 -38.43
CA THR A 207 15.76 1.18 -38.92
C THR A 207 16.40 1.30 -40.30
N GLN A 208 16.97 0.22 -40.87
CA GLN A 208 17.53 0.27 -42.23
C GLN A 208 16.45 0.47 -43.30
N PHE A 209 15.19 0.12 -43.01
CA PHE A 209 14.05 0.40 -43.90
C PHE A 209 13.42 1.79 -43.72
N SER A 210 13.60 2.48 -42.58
CA SER A 210 12.93 3.76 -42.31
C SER A 210 13.66 4.98 -42.87
N ILE A 211 14.98 4.91 -43.11
CA ILE A 211 15.79 6.08 -43.51
C ILE A 211 16.06 6.13 -45.02
N GLN A 212 16.15 4.98 -45.71
CA GLN A 212 16.53 4.95 -47.15
C GLN A 212 15.34 4.94 -48.11
N ASN A 213 14.13 4.65 -47.63
CA ASN A 213 12.91 4.73 -48.41
C ASN A 213 11.85 5.45 -47.56
N ARG A 214 11.57 6.73 -47.83
CA ARG A 214 10.21 7.26 -47.57
C ARG A 214 9.28 6.26 -48.25
N PRO A 215 8.49 5.44 -47.55
CA PRO A 215 7.80 4.35 -48.20
C PRO A 215 6.88 4.96 -49.25
N LYS A 216 7.05 4.57 -50.51
CA LYS A 216 5.98 4.74 -51.52
C LYS A 216 4.72 3.95 -51.12
N ASP A 217 4.82 3.08 -50.11
CA ASP A 217 3.73 2.40 -49.43
C ASP A 217 3.10 3.28 -48.33
N LYS A 218 1.92 3.85 -48.61
CA LYS A 218 1.02 4.48 -47.61
C LYS A 218 0.58 3.55 -46.46
N LEU A 219 1.09 2.32 -46.41
CA LEU A 219 0.69 1.28 -45.45
C LEU A 219 1.38 1.39 -44.08
N ALA A 220 2.54 2.06 -43.98
CA ALA A 220 3.36 2.10 -42.76
C ALA A 220 3.58 3.51 -42.20
N GLU A 221 2.67 4.44 -42.47
CA GLU A 221 2.74 5.82 -41.98
C GLU A 221 2.81 5.89 -40.44
N HIS A 222 2.18 4.95 -39.74
CA HIS A 222 2.21 4.83 -38.27
C HIS A 222 3.60 4.49 -37.70
N MET A 223 4.57 4.08 -38.53
CA MET A 223 5.95 3.79 -38.10
C MET A 223 6.92 4.95 -38.27
N VAL A 224 6.57 5.96 -39.07
CA VAL A 224 7.47 7.07 -39.45
C VAL A 224 7.19 8.34 -38.63
N CYS A 225 6.01 8.42 -38.02
CA CYS A 225 5.63 9.54 -37.18
C CYS A 225 6.34 9.53 -35.82
N GLU A 226 6.67 10.71 -35.30
CA GLU A 226 7.16 10.86 -33.93
C GLU A 226 6.02 10.57 -32.94
N VAL A 227 6.21 9.57 -32.08
CA VAL A 227 5.20 9.18 -31.10
C VAL A 227 5.22 10.18 -29.94
N ILE A 228 4.19 11.01 -29.86
CA ILE A 228 4.10 12.08 -28.84
C ILE A 228 3.47 11.61 -27.52
N GLY A 229 2.74 10.50 -27.56
CA GLY A 229 2.01 9.96 -26.42
C GLY A 229 2.42 8.54 -26.09
N HIS A 230 2.78 8.31 -24.83
CA HIS A 230 3.17 7.01 -24.30
C HIS A 230 2.38 6.66 -23.03
N PRO A 231 2.33 5.38 -22.64
CA PRO A 231 1.70 4.96 -21.39
C PRO A 231 2.26 5.69 -20.16
N CYS A 232 1.37 6.26 -19.37
CA CYS A 232 1.65 6.86 -18.07
C CYS A 232 0.80 6.19 -16.99
N CYS A 233 1.46 5.68 -15.95
CA CYS A 233 0.82 5.02 -14.82
C CYS A 233 0.56 6.03 -13.69
N ILE A 234 -0.71 6.19 -13.31
CA ILE A 234 -1.18 7.28 -12.44
C ILE A 234 -2.01 6.72 -11.28
N GLY A 235 -1.86 7.33 -10.10
CA GLY A 235 -2.66 7.04 -8.91
C GLY A 235 -2.31 5.70 -8.25
N ILE A 236 -2.96 5.41 -7.12
CA ILE A 236 -2.64 4.23 -6.29
C ILE A 236 -3.25 2.93 -6.82
N HIS A 237 -4.15 3.02 -7.79
CA HIS A 237 -4.78 1.86 -8.43
C HIS A 237 -4.09 1.47 -9.75
N GLY A 238 -3.05 2.19 -10.15
CA GLY A 238 -2.30 1.91 -11.37
C GLY A 238 -3.14 2.14 -12.63
N GLN A 239 -3.78 3.31 -12.74
CA GLN A 239 -4.50 3.66 -13.96
C GLN A 239 -3.50 4.00 -15.07
N CYS A 240 -3.67 3.40 -16.24
CA CYS A 240 -2.87 3.75 -17.41
C CYS A 240 -3.60 4.78 -18.28
N LYS A 241 -2.87 5.79 -18.77
CA LYS A 241 -3.34 6.74 -19.80
C LYS A 241 -2.21 7.00 -20.79
N ILE A 242 -2.48 6.94 -22.09
CA ILE A 242 -1.52 7.36 -23.11
C ILE A 242 -1.50 8.88 -23.15
N THR A 243 -0.37 9.49 -22.81
CA THR A 243 -0.25 10.94 -22.63
C THR A 243 1.17 11.41 -22.89
N THR A 244 1.39 12.72 -22.87
CA THR A 244 2.71 13.32 -23.02
C THR A 244 3.53 13.17 -21.74
N LYS A 245 4.86 13.26 -21.87
CA LYS A 245 5.78 13.25 -20.72
C LYS A 245 5.48 14.38 -19.74
N GLU A 246 5.23 15.58 -20.24
CA GLU A 246 4.93 16.77 -19.42
C GLU A 246 3.66 16.57 -18.58
N TYR A 247 2.60 15.99 -19.16
CA TYR A 247 1.40 15.64 -18.41
C TYR A 247 1.70 14.60 -17.32
N CYS A 248 2.46 13.55 -17.66
CA CYS A 248 2.79 12.48 -16.73
C CYS A 248 3.61 12.99 -15.53
N ASP A 249 4.61 13.83 -15.79
CA ASP A 249 5.44 14.47 -14.77
C ASP A 249 4.62 15.40 -13.87
N PHE A 250 3.68 16.16 -14.46
CA PHE A 250 2.78 17.06 -13.73
C PHE A 250 1.89 16.32 -12.73
N VAL A 251 1.30 15.19 -13.13
CA VAL A 251 0.50 14.33 -12.24
C VAL A 251 1.35 13.40 -11.39
N ARG A 252 2.69 13.48 -11.52
CA ARG A 252 3.69 12.67 -10.82
C ARG A 252 3.44 11.16 -11.00
N GLY A 253 3.11 10.76 -12.23
CA GLY A 253 3.00 9.36 -12.65
C GLY A 253 4.34 8.77 -13.10
N THR A 254 4.31 7.49 -13.50
CA THR A 254 5.45 6.80 -14.09
C THR A 254 5.28 6.74 -15.61
N PHE A 255 6.22 7.34 -16.35
CA PHE A 255 6.18 7.43 -17.82
C PHE A 255 6.99 6.30 -18.46
N HIS A 256 6.42 5.62 -19.46
CA HIS A 256 7.05 4.49 -20.15
C HIS A 256 7.32 4.81 -21.63
N GLU A 257 8.47 5.39 -21.91
CA GLU A 257 8.92 5.73 -23.28
C GLU A 257 9.07 4.48 -24.17
N GLU A 258 9.39 3.33 -23.56
CA GLU A 258 9.61 2.08 -24.26
C GLU A 258 8.33 1.39 -24.75
N ALA A 259 7.16 1.79 -24.24
CA ALA A 259 5.87 1.17 -24.54
C ALA A 259 4.98 2.05 -25.42
N SER A 260 4.15 1.43 -26.24
CA SER A 260 3.17 2.11 -27.11
C SER A 260 1.74 1.92 -26.62
N LEU A 261 1.48 0.89 -25.80
CA LEU A 261 0.16 0.48 -25.34
C LEU A 261 0.14 0.31 -23.82
N CYS A 262 -1.00 0.60 -23.21
CA CYS A 262 -1.26 0.39 -21.80
C CYS A 262 -1.23 -1.09 -21.40
N SER A 263 -1.61 -2.01 -22.29
CA SER A 263 -1.50 -3.45 -22.02
C SER A 263 -0.05 -3.97 -21.91
N GLN A 264 0.94 -3.19 -22.35
CA GLN A 264 2.35 -3.57 -22.31
C GLN A 264 3.02 -3.28 -20.97
N VAL A 265 2.41 -2.41 -20.16
CA VAL A 265 2.95 -1.95 -18.87
C VAL A 265 2.12 -2.50 -17.72
N SER A 266 2.77 -2.76 -16.58
CA SER A 266 2.08 -3.16 -15.36
C SER A 266 2.08 -2.01 -14.37
N CYS A 267 1.13 -1.08 -14.52
CA CYS A 267 1.03 0.09 -13.67
C CYS A 267 0.87 -0.24 -12.19
N LEU A 268 0.26 -1.37 -11.86
CA LEU A 268 0.15 -1.83 -10.47
C LEU A 268 1.53 -2.21 -9.90
N ASN A 269 2.41 -2.79 -10.71
CA ASN A 269 3.78 -3.10 -10.29
C ASN A 269 4.58 -1.82 -9.99
N ASP A 270 4.40 -0.76 -10.77
CA ASP A 270 5.07 0.54 -10.55
C ASP A 270 4.59 1.24 -9.27
N VAL A 271 3.28 1.17 -9.00
CA VAL A 271 2.69 1.69 -7.75
C VAL A 271 3.18 0.89 -6.55
N CYS A 272 3.17 -0.44 -6.65
CA CYS A 272 3.54 -1.30 -5.55
C CYS A 272 5.04 -1.19 -5.25
N GLY A 273 5.93 -1.22 -6.24
CA GLY A 273 7.35 -0.96 -6.02
C GLY A 273 8.05 -1.88 -5.00
N MET A 274 9.20 -1.41 -4.50
CA MET A 274 10.19 -2.06 -3.61
C MET A 274 10.75 -3.41 -4.09
N ILE A 275 9.89 -4.37 -4.39
CA ILE A 275 10.24 -5.69 -4.95
C ILE A 275 9.20 -6.00 -6.03
N PRO A 276 9.59 -6.23 -7.30
CA PRO A 276 8.63 -6.49 -8.38
C PRO A 276 7.83 -7.77 -8.12
N PHE A 277 6.64 -7.87 -8.73
CA PHE A 277 5.84 -9.10 -8.67
C PHE A 277 6.56 -10.25 -9.36
N TYR A 278 6.41 -11.48 -8.83
CA TYR A 278 6.98 -12.66 -9.49
C TYR A 278 6.35 -12.88 -10.87
N PHE A 279 5.05 -12.62 -11.01
CA PHE A 279 4.35 -12.52 -12.29
C PHE A 279 3.74 -11.11 -12.44
N PRO A 280 4.00 -10.37 -13.55
CA PRO A 280 3.60 -8.97 -13.69
C PRO A 280 2.10 -8.65 -13.47
N ASN A 281 1.23 -9.64 -13.66
CA ASN A 281 -0.23 -9.49 -13.54
C ASN A 281 -0.82 -10.14 -12.29
N VAL A 282 0.00 -10.69 -11.39
CA VAL A 282 -0.44 -11.40 -10.19
C VAL A 282 0.24 -10.79 -8.96
N PRO A 283 -0.49 -10.01 -8.15
CA PRO A 283 0.05 -9.42 -6.93
C PRO A 283 0.36 -10.48 -5.87
N ASP A 284 1.57 -10.44 -5.32
CA ASP A 284 2.15 -11.46 -4.43
C ASP A 284 3.01 -10.88 -3.29
N GLN A 285 2.91 -9.59 -2.99
CA GLN A 285 3.80 -8.89 -2.06
C GLN A 285 3.43 -9.05 -0.58
N PHE A 286 3.38 -10.28 -0.08
CA PHE A 286 3.06 -10.60 1.31
C PHE A 286 3.98 -9.97 2.35
N TYR A 287 5.23 -9.65 1.97
CA TYR A 287 6.20 -8.98 2.86
C TYR A 287 5.66 -7.65 3.42
N ARG A 288 4.66 -7.04 2.77
CA ARG A 288 4.00 -5.79 3.22
C ARG A 288 3.42 -5.90 4.61
N LEU A 289 2.99 -7.09 5.03
CA LEU A 289 2.52 -7.33 6.39
C LEU A 289 3.64 -7.06 7.42
N TRP A 290 4.88 -7.42 7.07
CA TRP A 290 6.06 -7.18 7.89
C TRP A 290 6.58 -5.75 7.76
N THR A 291 6.81 -5.26 6.53
CA THR A 291 7.40 -3.92 6.31
C THR A 291 6.49 -2.81 6.82
N SER A 292 5.18 -3.01 6.80
CA SER A 292 4.23 -2.06 7.36
C SER A 292 4.46 -1.78 8.85
N LEU A 293 5.09 -2.68 9.63
CA LEU A 293 5.45 -2.46 11.05
C LEU A 293 6.41 -1.27 11.26
N PHE A 294 7.17 -0.90 10.23
CA PHE A 294 8.21 0.12 10.31
C PHE A 294 7.80 1.44 9.64
N LEU A 295 6.75 1.43 8.82
CA LEU A 295 6.28 2.59 8.08
C LEU A 295 5.25 3.41 8.89
N HIS A 296 5.36 4.72 8.77
CA HIS A 296 4.47 5.68 9.40
C HIS A 296 3.95 6.66 8.34
N ALA A 297 2.73 7.16 8.51
CA ALA A 297 2.13 8.14 7.61
C ALA A 297 2.86 9.49 7.64
N GLY A 298 3.50 9.84 8.76
CA GLY A 298 4.29 11.06 8.88
C GLY A 298 4.91 11.26 10.26
N ILE A 299 5.52 12.44 10.46
CA ILE A 299 6.29 12.77 11.66
C ILE A 299 5.42 12.75 12.92
N LEU A 300 4.19 13.27 12.84
CA LEU A 300 3.30 13.32 13.99
C LEU A 300 2.91 11.91 14.47
N GLN A 301 2.64 11.00 13.54
CA GLN A 301 2.31 9.61 13.89
C GLN A 301 3.53 8.90 14.50
N LEU A 302 4.72 9.07 13.92
CA LEU A 302 5.95 8.50 14.45
C LEU A 302 6.24 9.02 15.87
N MET A 303 6.05 10.31 16.13
CA MET A 303 6.24 10.89 17.47
C MET A 303 5.35 10.20 18.51
N ILE A 304 4.07 9.97 18.20
CA ILE A 304 3.16 9.23 19.08
C ILE A 304 3.68 7.81 19.32
N THR A 305 4.09 7.10 18.26
CA THR A 305 4.63 5.74 18.35
C THR A 305 5.89 5.67 19.21
N VAL A 306 6.84 6.59 19.02
CA VAL A 306 8.08 6.66 19.80
C VAL A 306 7.79 6.96 21.27
N LEU A 307 6.83 7.84 21.58
CA LEU A 307 6.42 8.10 22.96
C LEU A 307 5.84 6.84 23.62
N ILE A 308 4.93 6.13 22.94
CA ILE A 308 4.34 4.89 23.46
C ILE A 308 5.42 3.82 23.65
N GLN A 309 6.33 3.65 22.69
CA GLN A 309 7.42 2.67 22.80
C GLN A 309 8.41 3.04 23.91
N TYR A 310 8.82 4.29 23.99
CA TYR A 310 9.79 4.73 24.98
C TYR A 310 9.27 4.66 26.42
N PHE A 311 8.00 5.01 26.64
CA PHE A 311 7.40 4.98 27.98
C PHE A 311 6.83 3.61 28.34
N LEU A 312 6.06 2.98 27.46
CA LEU A 312 5.36 1.73 27.76
C LEU A 312 6.20 0.49 27.40
N MET A 313 6.63 0.39 26.14
CA MET A 313 7.31 -0.81 25.63
C MET A 313 8.65 -1.05 26.32
N ARG A 314 9.43 0.01 26.55
CA ARG A 314 10.71 -0.06 27.27
C ARG A 314 10.53 -0.62 28.68
N ASP A 315 9.51 -0.16 29.40
CA ASP A 315 9.26 -0.59 30.77
C ASP A 315 8.75 -2.05 30.80
N LEU A 316 7.91 -2.46 29.83
CA LEU A 316 7.52 -3.86 29.62
C LEU A 316 8.70 -4.77 29.30
N GLU A 317 9.61 -4.31 28.45
CA GLU A 317 10.77 -5.08 28.01
C GLU A 317 11.77 -5.31 29.13
N LYS A 318 11.98 -4.32 30.00
CA LYS A 318 12.81 -4.48 31.20
C LYS A 318 12.26 -5.55 32.14
N LEU A 319 10.93 -5.65 32.26
CA LEU A 319 10.27 -6.60 33.15
C LEU A 319 10.20 -8.03 32.58
N THR A 320 10.02 -8.15 31.26
CA THR A 320 9.65 -9.43 30.63
C THR A 320 10.79 -10.03 29.79
N GLY A 321 11.69 -9.20 29.29
CA GLY A 321 12.76 -9.55 28.38
C GLY A 321 12.46 -9.24 26.91
N SER A 322 13.53 -8.94 26.16
CA SER A 322 13.49 -8.49 24.76
C SER A 322 12.80 -9.46 23.81
N VAL A 323 13.07 -10.77 23.92
CA VAL A 323 12.56 -11.78 22.99
C VAL A 323 11.04 -11.90 23.10
N ARG A 324 10.52 -11.96 24.33
CA ARG A 324 9.07 -12.12 24.58
C ARG A 324 8.29 -10.90 24.13
N ILE A 325 8.76 -9.69 24.45
CA ILE A 325 8.14 -8.46 23.94
C ILE A 325 8.26 -8.37 22.42
N GLY A 326 9.37 -8.82 21.83
CA GLY A 326 9.53 -8.95 20.39
C GLY A 326 8.47 -9.81 19.74
N ILE A 327 8.24 -11.01 20.27
CA ILE A 327 7.20 -11.94 19.78
C ILE A 327 5.81 -11.33 19.90
N ILE A 328 5.49 -10.71 21.05
CA ILE A 328 4.18 -10.07 21.26
C ILE A 328 4.00 -8.90 20.29
N TYR A 329 5.00 -8.03 20.14
CA TYR A 329 4.94 -6.85 19.27
C TYR A 329 4.76 -7.23 17.80
N ILE A 330 5.59 -8.15 17.30
CA ILE A 330 5.55 -8.60 15.91
C ILE A 330 4.29 -9.43 15.65
N GLY A 331 3.94 -10.35 16.56
CA GLY A 331 2.80 -11.25 16.39
C GLY A 331 1.44 -10.57 16.54
N SER A 332 1.37 -9.41 17.19
CA SER A 332 0.13 -8.64 17.34
C SER A 332 -0.13 -7.66 16.21
N GLY A 333 0.85 -7.28 15.40
CA GLY A 333 0.69 -6.17 14.47
C GLY A 333 0.75 -6.56 13.00
N VAL A 334 -0.19 -6.03 12.23
CA VAL A 334 0.02 -5.75 10.80
C VAL A 334 0.10 -4.23 10.64
N GLY A 335 1.26 -3.68 11.00
CA GLY A 335 1.53 -2.24 11.12
C GLY A 335 1.85 -1.79 12.56
N PRO A 336 2.56 -0.66 12.77
CA PRO A 336 3.03 -0.24 14.08
C PRO A 336 1.88 -0.01 15.05
N ALA A 337 0.78 0.57 14.57
CA ALA A 337 -0.37 0.92 15.39
C ALA A 337 -1.07 -0.33 15.95
N GLY A 338 -1.21 -1.40 15.15
CA GLY A 338 -1.72 -2.69 15.64
C GLY A 338 -0.83 -3.30 16.74
N SER A 339 0.49 -3.27 16.56
CA SER A 339 1.45 -3.71 17.58
C SER A 339 1.34 -2.89 18.87
N GLN A 340 1.13 -1.57 18.78
CA GLN A 340 0.93 -0.74 19.98
C GLN A 340 -0.32 -1.15 20.77
N PHE A 341 -1.41 -1.46 20.08
CA PHE A 341 -2.62 -2.00 20.74
C PHE A 341 -2.37 -3.38 21.34
N GLY A 342 -1.51 -4.19 20.72
CA GLY A 342 -1.05 -5.44 21.31
C GLY A 342 -0.25 -5.25 22.60
N LEU A 343 0.59 -4.20 22.68
CA LEU A 343 1.30 -3.83 23.90
C LEU A 343 0.36 -3.26 24.99
N LEU A 344 -0.68 -2.52 24.61
CA LEU A 344 -1.71 -2.06 25.55
C LEU A 344 -2.48 -3.26 26.12
N ALA A 345 -2.80 -4.25 25.29
CA ALA A 345 -3.38 -5.51 25.75
C ALA A 345 -2.42 -6.25 26.71
N CYS A 346 -1.11 -6.25 26.41
CA CYS A 346 -0.08 -6.80 27.29
C CYS A 346 -0.08 -6.17 28.68
N LEU A 347 -0.14 -4.84 28.76
CA LEU A 347 -0.26 -4.12 30.05
C LEU A 347 -1.55 -4.45 30.80
N ILE A 348 -2.66 -4.68 30.10
CA ILE A 348 -3.92 -5.08 30.71
C ILE A 348 -3.78 -6.50 31.29
N VAL A 349 -3.23 -7.45 30.53
CA VAL A 349 -2.99 -8.82 31.00
C VAL A 349 -2.04 -8.85 32.20
N GLU A 350 -1.00 -8.01 32.22
CA GLU A 350 -0.11 -7.84 33.38
C GLU A 350 -0.90 -7.43 34.63
N VAL A 351 -1.79 -6.43 34.52
CA VAL A 351 -2.64 -5.97 35.64
C VAL A 351 -3.63 -7.05 36.08
N LEU A 352 -4.20 -7.81 35.15
CA LEU A 352 -5.10 -8.92 35.46
C LEU A 352 -4.37 -10.04 36.21
N ASN A 353 -3.15 -10.37 35.81
CA ASN A 353 -2.34 -11.38 36.51
C ASN A 353 -1.87 -10.89 37.88
N ALA A 354 -1.50 -9.61 38.00
CA ALA A 354 -1.07 -9.00 39.27
C ALA A 354 -2.25 -8.52 40.15
N TRP A 355 -3.49 -8.81 39.76
CA TRP A 355 -4.69 -8.28 40.42
C TRP A 355 -4.75 -8.51 41.93
N PRO A 356 -4.42 -9.72 42.46
CA PRO A 356 -4.44 -9.97 43.90
C PRO A 356 -3.36 -9.17 44.64
N MET A 357 -2.27 -8.82 43.95
CA MET A 357 -1.10 -8.16 44.53
C MET A 357 -1.23 -6.64 44.61
N LEU A 358 -2.09 -6.06 43.77
CA LEU A 358 -2.27 -4.61 43.65
C LEU A 358 -3.21 -4.05 44.74
N LYS A 359 -2.87 -2.86 45.25
CA LYS A 359 -3.71 -2.15 46.24
C LYS A 359 -5.01 -1.61 45.61
N HIS A 360 -4.94 -1.06 44.40
CA HIS A 360 -6.08 -0.47 43.68
C HIS A 360 -6.16 -0.98 42.22
N PRO A 361 -6.47 -2.27 41.99
CA PRO A 361 -6.47 -2.85 40.65
C PRO A 361 -7.52 -2.23 39.72
N ASN A 362 -8.73 -1.94 40.22
CA ASN A 362 -9.81 -1.32 39.44
C ASN A 362 -9.39 0.02 38.85
N GLN A 363 -8.71 0.87 39.63
CA GLN A 363 -8.26 2.18 39.16
C GLN A 363 -7.17 2.05 38.08
N ALA A 364 -6.26 1.08 38.23
CA ALA A 364 -5.23 0.82 37.23
C ALA A 364 -5.84 0.30 35.91
N LEU A 365 -6.79 -0.64 35.99
CA LEU A 365 -7.49 -1.16 34.82
C LEU A 365 -8.31 -0.06 34.12
N CYS A 366 -9.10 0.73 34.87
CA CYS A 366 -9.89 1.82 34.28
C CYS A 366 -9.00 2.83 33.55
N LYS A 367 -7.86 3.23 34.13
CA LYS A 367 -6.91 4.14 33.46
C LYS A 367 -6.39 3.56 32.14
N LEU A 368 -6.00 2.28 32.12
CA LEU A 368 -5.51 1.62 30.90
C LEU A 368 -6.62 1.51 29.85
N LEU A 369 -7.83 1.10 30.23
CA LEU A 369 -8.97 1.02 29.32
C LEU A 369 -9.35 2.40 28.75
N SER A 370 -9.31 3.46 29.57
CA SER A 370 -9.53 4.83 29.09
C SER A 370 -8.49 5.26 28.06
N ILE A 371 -7.20 4.96 28.28
CA ILE A 371 -6.14 5.26 27.31
C ILE A 371 -6.36 4.49 26.00
N THR A 372 -6.65 3.19 26.08
CA THR A 372 -6.95 2.36 24.90
C THR A 372 -8.13 2.92 24.12
N LEU A 373 -9.19 3.36 24.81
CA LEU A 373 -10.38 3.93 24.18
C LEU A 373 -10.07 5.26 23.50
N VAL A 374 -9.30 6.15 24.13
CA VAL A 374 -8.89 7.43 23.52
C VAL A 374 -8.04 7.20 22.28
N LEU A 375 -7.07 6.29 22.34
CA LEU A 375 -6.25 5.94 21.18
C LEU A 375 -7.07 5.29 20.06
N PHE A 376 -8.10 4.53 20.40
CA PHE A 376 -9.02 3.95 19.42
C PHE A 376 -9.83 5.03 18.71
N PHE A 377 -10.35 6.03 19.44
CA PHE A 377 -11.03 7.17 18.84
C PHE A 377 -10.10 8.03 17.98
N LEU A 378 -8.85 8.24 18.38
CA LEU A 378 -7.84 8.87 17.52
C LEU A 378 -7.54 8.03 16.27
N GLY A 379 -7.76 6.72 16.34
CA GLY A 379 -7.67 5.82 15.19
C GLY A 379 -8.77 6.01 14.15
N LEU A 380 -9.85 6.77 14.43
CA LEU A 380 -10.86 7.15 13.44
C LEU A 380 -10.40 8.28 12.50
N LEU A 381 -9.18 8.78 12.69
CA LEU A 381 -8.53 9.73 11.80
C LEU A 381 -8.06 9.04 10.51
N PRO A 382 -7.93 9.78 9.39
CA PRO A 382 -7.54 9.18 8.13
C PRO A 382 -6.11 8.62 8.22
N TRP A 383 -5.79 7.68 7.32
CA TRP A 383 -4.53 6.93 7.27
C TRP A 383 -4.33 5.87 8.38
N VAL A 384 -5.22 5.82 9.38
CA VAL A 384 -5.16 4.83 10.46
C VAL A 384 -6.17 3.71 10.21
N ASP A 385 -5.78 2.49 10.54
CA ASP A 385 -6.60 1.29 10.33
C ASP A 385 -7.05 0.72 11.68
N ASN A 386 -8.32 0.89 12.01
CA ASN A 386 -8.89 0.40 13.26
C ASN A 386 -9.11 -1.11 13.29
N TYR A 387 -9.19 -1.78 12.13
CA TYR A 387 -9.15 -3.25 12.11
C TYR A 387 -7.79 -3.75 12.60
N ALA A 388 -6.70 -3.07 12.23
CA ALA A 388 -5.37 -3.38 12.75
C ALA A 388 -5.29 -3.14 14.27
N HIS A 389 -5.91 -2.07 14.80
CA HIS A 389 -6.02 -1.85 16.25
C HIS A 389 -6.80 -2.97 16.96
N LEU A 390 -7.98 -3.32 16.45
CA LEU A 390 -8.86 -4.31 17.05
C LEU A 390 -8.22 -5.69 17.08
N PHE A 391 -7.78 -6.20 15.93
CA PHE A 391 -7.17 -7.53 15.87
C PHE A 391 -5.81 -7.54 16.55
N GLY A 392 -5.04 -6.44 16.51
CA GLY A 392 -3.79 -6.37 17.24
C GLY A 392 -3.96 -6.38 18.75
N PHE A 393 -5.01 -5.74 19.27
CA PHE A 393 -5.40 -5.87 20.67
C PHE A 393 -5.74 -7.33 21.04
N ILE A 394 -6.56 -8.01 20.22
CA ILE A 394 -6.97 -9.40 20.47
C ILE A 394 -5.76 -10.33 20.43
N PHE A 395 -4.91 -10.25 19.40
CA PHE A 395 -3.68 -11.04 19.31
C PHE A 395 -2.74 -10.75 20.47
N GLY A 396 -2.51 -9.48 20.79
CA GLY A 396 -1.67 -9.08 21.91
C GLY A 396 -2.19 -9.62 23.24
N PHE A 397 -3.50 -9.62 23.46
CA PHE A 397 -4.13 -10.20 24.64
C PHE A 397 -3.86 -11.70 24.76
N LEU A 398 -4.09 -12.46 23.67
CA LEU A 398 -3.86 -13.91 23.63
C LEU A 398 -2.37 -14.26 23.80
N LEU A 399 -1.49 -13.59 23.06
CA LEU A 399 -0.04 -13.80 23.13
C LEU A 399 0.52 -13.41 24.50
N SER A 400 -0.01 -12.37 25.14
CA SER A 400 0.45 -11.96 26.47
C SER A 400 0.14 -13.01 27.53
N TYR A 401 -1.02 -13.66 27.48
CA TYR A 401 -1.30 -14.79 28.37
C TYR A 401 -0.39 -16.00 28.11
N ALA A 402 0.09 -16.17 26.87
CA ALA A 402 0.98 -17.27 26.52
C ALA A 402 2.44 -17.02 26.93
N PHE A 403 2.93 -15.78 26.79
CA PHE A 403 4.37 -15.47 26.88
C PHE A 403 4.80 -14.65 28.11
N LEU A 404 3.89 -13.97 28.82
CA LEU A 404 4.29 -13.22 30.02
C LEU A 404 4.67 -14.18 31.18
N PRO A 405 5.75 -13.88 31.93
CA PRO A 405 6.08 -14.62 33.14
C PRO A 405 5.00 -14.40 34.20
N PHE A 406 4.71 -15.45 34.99
CA PHE A 406 3.71 -15.39 36.05
C PHE A 406 4.23 -16.00 37.35
N ILE A 407 3.78 -15.42 38.46
CA ILE A 407 4.05 -15.85 39.83
C ILE A 407 3.00 -16.93 40.18
N SER A 408 3.44 -18.16 40.44
CA SER A 408 2.55 -19.27 40.80
C SER A 408 2.59 -19.55 42.30
N PHE A 409 1.43 -19.62 42.95
CA PHE A 409 1.31 -19.85 44.40
C PHE A 409 1.20 -21.35 44.77
N GLY A 410 1.10 -22.28 43.79
CA GLY A 410 1.07 -23.73 44.03
C GLY A 410 1.10 -24.63 42.77
N HIS A 411 1.29 -25.95 42.95
CA HIS A 411 1.39 -26.93 41.86
C HIS A 411 0.10 -27.08 41.02
N TYR A 412 -1.07 -27.01 41.65
CA TYR A 412 -2.36 -27.10 40.97
C TYR A 412 -2.63 -25.87 40.08
N ASP A 413 -2.16 -24.70 40.49
CA ASP A 413 -2.23 -23.48 39.67
C ASP A 413 -1.31 -23.58 38.45
N ARG A 414 -0.16 -24.24 38.54
CA ARG A 414 0.76 -24.43 37.41
C ARG A 414 0.13 -25.21 36.25
N HIS A 415 -0.58 -26.32 36.52
CA HIS A 415 -1.23 -27.11 35.46
C HIS A 415 -2.35 -26.35 34.76
N LYS A 416 -3.20 -25.63 35.51
CA LYS A 416 -4.25 -24.77 34.94
C LYS A 416 -3.68 -23.69 34.03
N LYS A 417 -2.52 -23.12 34.40
CA LYS A 417 -1.86 -22.08 33.61
C LYS A 417 -1.22 -22.65 32.34
N ILE A 418 -0.58 -23.81 32.39
CA ILE A 418 -0.07 -24.48 31.19
C ILE A 418 -1.22 -24.78 30.21
N PHE A 419 -2.36 -25.26 30.73
CA PHE A 419 -3.56 -25.46 29.92
C PHE A 419 -4.04 -24.14 29.29
N LEU A 420 -4.09 -23.05 30.06
CA LEU A 420 -4.46 -21.72 29.54
C LEU A 420 -3.53 -21.24 28.41
N ILE A 421 -2.20 -21.45 28.54
CA ILE A 421 -1.23 -21.11 27.50
C ILE A 421 -1.57 -21.82 26.18
N TRP A 422 -1.81 -23.13 26.23
CA TRP A 422 -2.16 -23.90 25.03
C TRP A 422 -3.48 -23.45 24.42
N VAL A 423 -4.48 -23.13 25.23
CA VAL A 423 -5.76 -22.57 24.76
C VAL A 423 -5.57 -21.21 24.08
N CYS A 424 -4.76 -20.32 24.66
CA CYS A 424 -4.43 -19.01 24.08
C CYS A 424 -3.65 -19.15 22.77
N LEU A 425 -2.68 -20.05 22.68
CA LEU A 425 -1.91 -20.29 21.45
C LEU A 425 -2.80 -20.91 20.35
N ALA A 426 -3.64 -21.88 20.70
CA ALA A 426 -4.57 -22.49 19.76
C ALA A 426 -5.60 -21.48 19.23
N SER A 427 -6.18 -20.65 20.11
CA SER A 427 -7.12 -19.59 19.71
C SER A 427 -6.47 -18.51 18.86
N ALA A 428 -5.22 -18.11 19.16
CA ALA A 428 -4.47 -17.18 18.31
C ALA A 428 -4.20 -17.76 16.91
N TRP A 429 -3.87 -19.05 16.82
CA TRP A 429 -3.65 -19.73 15.55
C TRP A 429 -4.94 -19.88 14.72
N ILE A 430 -6.06 -20.24 15.37
CA ILE A 430 -7.38 -20.28 14.72
C ILE A 430 -7.76 -18.89 14.21
N LEU A 431 -7.59 -17.85 15.02
CA LEU A 431 -7.87 -16.46 14.62
C LEU A 431 -7.01 -16.06 13.42
N PHE A 432 -5.73 -16.43 13.40
CA PHE A 432 -4.82 -16.16 12.28
C PHE A 432 -5.32 -16.82 10.99
N ILE A 433 -5.69 -18.10 11.04
CA ILE A 433 -6.26 -18.81 9.87
C ILE A 433 -7.56 -18.14 9.42
N CYS A 434 -8.47 -17.80 10.33
CA CYS A 434 -9.71 -17.13 9.99
C CYS A 434 -9.46 -15.79 9.28
N LEU A 435 -8.48 -15.00 9.73
CA LEU A 435 -8.13 -13.73 9.09
C LEU A 435 -7.49 -13.93 7.72
N VAL A 436 -6.61 -14.93 7.56
CA VAL A 436 -6.01 -15.27 6.25
C VAL A 436 -7.08 -15.71 5.27
N LEU A 437 -8.02 -16.56 5.69
CA LEU A 437 -9.16 -16.98 4.88
C LEU A 437 -10.08 -15.81 4.51
N LEU A 438 -10.37 -14.91 5.46
CA LEU A 438 -11.15 -13.70 5.20
C LEU A 438 -10.43 -12.80 4.18
N PHE A 439 -9.12 -12.65 4.30
CA PHE A 439 -8.35 -11.78 3.41
C PHE A 439 -8.23 -12.33 1.98
N TYR A 440 -7.97 -13.62 1.79
CA TYR A 440 -7.74 -14.23 0.47
C TYR A 440 -9.00 -14.78 -0.20
N ILE A 441 -9.91 -15.37 0.57
CA ILE A 441 -11.05 -16.14 0.02
C ILE A 441 -12.36 -15.34 0.07
N ILE A 442 -12.61 -14.62 1.17
CA ILE A 442 -13.87 -13.87 1.39
C ILE A 442 -13.59 -12.38 1.65
N PRO A 443 -12.96 -11.68 0.68
CA PRO A 443 -12.68 -10.26 0.83
C PRO A 443 -13.96 -9.41 0.89
N VAL A 444 -14.02 -8.54 1.89
CA VAL A 444 -15.16 -7.64 2.13
C VAL A 444 -15.01 -6.38 1.27
N TYR A 445 -15.61 -6.37 0.08
CA TYR A 445 -15.48 -5.25 -0.87
C TYR A 445 -16.52 -4.13 -0.72
N ASP A 446 -17.72 -4.44 -0.19
CA ASP A 446 -18.90 -3.56 -0.27
C ASP A 446 -19.60 -3.39 1.09
N CYS A 447 -18.82 -3.11 2.13
CA CYS A 447 -19.36 -2.84 3.46
C CYS A 447 -19.24 -1.34 3.80
N LYS A 448 -20.33 -0.58 3.60
CA LYS A 448 -20.37 0.86 3.94
C LYS A 448 -20.12 1.10 5.44
N ILE A 449 -20.68 0.25 6.31
CA ILE A 449 -20.50 0.34 7.77
C ILE A 449 -19.04 0.08 8.17
N CYS A 450 -18.36 -0.81 7.47
CA CYS A 450 -16.95 -1.13 7.70
C CYS A 450 -16.02 0.06 7.38
N SER A 451 -16.39 0.92 6.42
CA SER A 451 -15.64 2.15 6.14
C SER A 451 -15.68 3.13 7.31
N TYR A 452 -16.83 3.26 7.99
CA TYR A 452 -16.97 4.13 9.16
C TYR A 452 -16.19 3.61 10.37
N PHE A 453 -15.94 2.30 10.44
CA PHE A 453 -15.09 1.74 11.49
C PHE A 453 -13.64 2.20 11.36
N ASN A 454 -13.15 2.41 10.15
CA ASN A 454 -11.79 2.93 9.92
C ASN A 454 -11.73 4.45 10.01
N CYS A 455 -12.69 5.17 9.44
CA CYS A 455 -12.64 6.63 9.40
C CYS A 455 -14.04 7.23 9.50
N LEU A 456 -14.23 8.19 10.42
CA LEU A 456 -15.47 8.92 10.58
C LEU A 456 -15.42 10.21 9.72
N PRO A 457 -16.32 10.40 8.73
CA PRO A 457 -16.26 11.56 7.85
C PRO A 457 -16.75 12.82 8.58
N LEU A 458 -15.83 13.53 9.23
CA LEU A 458 -16.10 14.81 9.89
C LEU A 458 -16.33 15.94 8.87
N THR A 459 -15.65 15.89 7.73
CA THR A 459 -15.89 16.72 6.54
C THR A 459 -16.21 15.83 5.34
N ARG A 460 -16.71 16.41 4.25
CA ARG A 460 -17.09 15.66 3.03
C ARG A 460 -15.93 14.82 2.49
N ASP A 461 -14.71 15.35 2.57
CA ASP A 461 -13.52 14.77 1.95
C ASP A 461 -12.52 14.21 2.99
N PHE A 462 -12.86 14.21 4.28
CA PHE A 462 -12.00 13.77 5.41
C PHE A 462 -11.54 12.31 5.29
N CYS A 463 -12.42 11.43 4.83
CA CYS A 463 -12.17 10.01 4.63
C CYS A 463 -12.12 9.65 3.14
N ALA A 464 -11.79 10.62 2.28
CA ALA A 464 -11.68 10.37 0.84
C ALA A 464 -10.67 9.25 0.55
N SER A 465 -10.93 8.51 -0.53
CA SER A 465 -9.98 7.51 -1.01
C SER A 465 -8.64 8.18 -1.30
N GLN A 466 -7.55 7.47 -1.00
CA GLN A 466 -6.20 8.04 -1.14
C GLN A 466 -5.72 8.10 -2.60
N ASN A 467 -6.65 8.10 -3.55
CA ASN A 467 -6.39 8.11 -4.98
C ASN A 467 -6.37 9.54 -5.54
N ILE A 468 -5.73 9.71 -6.70
CA ILE A 468 -5.78 10.94 -7.47
C ILE A 468 -7.09 10.95 -8.26
N ASN A 469 -7.89 12.01 -8.11
CA ASN A 469 -9.14 12.20 -8.85
C ASN A 469 -9.03 13.44 -9.74
N PHE A 470 -9.48 13.35 -11.00
CA PHE A 470 -9.48 14.47 -11.94
C PHE A 470 -10.82 15.22 -11.88
N LYS A 471 -10.80 16.56 -11.89
CA LYS A 471 -12.05 17.37 -11.79
C LYS A 471 -12.90 17.35 -13.05
N ARG A 472 -12.24 17.25 -14.21
CA ARG A 472 -12.88 16.93 -15.47
C ARG A 472 -12.45 15.50 -15.79
N GLU A 473 -13.40 14.57 -15.76
CA GLU A 473 -13.23 13.30 -16.45
C GLU A 473 -13.16 13.64 -17.95
N GLU A 474 -11.97 13.99 -18.42
CA GLU A 474 -11.67 13.78 -19.83
C GLU A 474 -11.92 12.29 -20.09
N PRO A 475 -12.63 11.93 -21.17
CA PRO A 475 -13.02 10.55 -21.42
C PRO A 475 -11.79 9.66 -21.31
N ILE A 476 -11.83 8.75 -20.33
CA ILE A 476 -10.82 7.72 -20.12
C ILE A 476 -10.84 6.86 -21.38
N VAL A 477 -9.78 6.92 -22.18
CA VAL A 477 -9.49 5.95 -23.26
C VAL A 477 -8.60 4.89 -22.67
#